data_AF-A0A1G1ZD64-F1
#
_entry.id   AF-A0A1G1ZD64-F1
#
_cell.length_a   1.000
_cell.length_b   1.000
_cell.length_c   1.000
_cell.angle_alpha   90.00
_cell.angle_beta   90.00
_cell.angle_gamma   90.00
#
_symmetry.space_group_name_H-M   'P 1'
#
loop_
_entity.id
_entity.type
_entity.pdbx_description
1 polymer ?
#
loop_
_entity_poly.entity_id
_entity_poly.type
_entity_poly.pdbx_seq_one_letter_code
_entity_poly.pdbx_strand_id
1 'polypeptide(L)'
;MIKHKQKLDRYSFMWSEVRLLIAAVALFAGGVPALYFLFPTAQGFGFLATLLTLSWIASGVASAFLAYRWLKGGRSLFGKKNELDLCAFLVSVVSGVNLGIVGLGGRNIGMTISSNRIVFAVVGVIYLWSAWQLWKSWKASGKKVF
;
A
#
# COMPACT_ATOMS: atom_id res chain seq x y z
N MET A 1 13.77 -11.67 21.17
CA MET A 1 13.52 -11.82 19.71
C MET A 1 12.06 -11.62 19.27
N ILE A 2 11.05 -12.04 20.05
CA ILE A 2 9.61 -11.98 19.68
C ILE A 2 9.06 -10.53 19.55
N LYS A 3 9.50 -9.61 20.42
CA LYS A 3 9.02 -8.20 20.42
C LYS A 3 9.38 -7.42 19.14
N HIS A 4 10.52 -7.69 18.52
CA HIS A 4 10.94 -6.98 17.30
C HIS A 4 10.13 -7.40 16.07
N LYS A 5 9.79 -8.70 15.96
CA LYS A 5 8.91 -9.19 14.88
C LYS A 5 7.53 -8.56 14.93
N GLN A 6 6.94 -8.46 16.11
CA GLN A 6 5.62 -7.83 16.29
C GLN A 6 5.64 -6.33 15.94
N LYS A 7 6.73 -5.62 16.26
CA LYS A 7 6.89 -4.22 15.86
C LYS A 7 7.00 -4.07 14.34
N LEU A 8 7.78 -4.92 13.69
CA LEU A 8 7.96 -4.87 12.23
C LEU A 8 6.65 -5.16 11.50
N ASP A 9 5.92 -6.22 11.89
CA ASP A 9 4.59 -6.54 11.33
C ASP A 9 3.65 -5.33 11.41
N ARG A 10 3.63 -4.69 12.58
CA ARG A 10 2.78 -3.52 12.83
C ARG A 10 3.18 -2.32 11.97
N TYR A 11 4.46 -1.99 11.88
CA TYR A 11 4.90 -0.83 11.09
C TYR A 11 4.75 -1.07 9.59
N SER A 12 5.07 -2.27 9.09
CA SER A 12 4.83 -2.64 7.70
C SER A 12 3.34 -2.58 7.35
N PHE A 13 2.46 -3.02 8.26
CA PHE A 13 1.01 -2.90 8.10
C PHE A 13 0.56 -1.44 8.06
N MET A 14 0.95 -0.63 9.05
CA MET A 14 0.61 0.81 9.08
C MET A 14 1.12 1.57 7.85
N TRP A 15 2.33 1.25 7.38
CA TRP A 15 2.86 1.82 6.14
C TRP A 15 1.99 1.46 4.93
N SER A 16 1.58 0.19 4.84
CA SER A 16 0.73 -0.29 3.74
C SER A 16 -0.65 0.36 3.74
N GLU A 17 -1.23 0.59 4.93
CA GLU A 17 -2.49 1.32 5.14
C GLU A 17 -2.39 2.78 4.69
N VAL A 18 -1.40 3.52 5.19
CA VAL A 18 -1.19 4.93 4.83
C VAL A 18 -0.96 5.07 3.32
N ARG A 19 -0.19 4.16 2.75
CA ARG A 19 0.07 4.11 1.31
C ARG A 19 -1.22 3.89 0.50
N LEU A 20 -2.15 3.04 0.93
CA LEU A 20 -3.44 2.88 0.24
C LEU A 20 -4.22 4.20 0.19
N LEU A 21 -4.25 4.94 1.30
CA LEU A 21 -4.92 6.25 1.36
C LEU A 21 -4.26 7.27 0.43
N ILE A 22 -2.92 7.38 0.47
CA ILE A 22 -2.18 8.30 -0.40
C ILE A 22 -2.35 7.91 -1.87
N ALA A 23 -2.30 6.62 -2.19
CA ALA A 23 -2.49 6.13 -3.55
C ALA A 23 -3.91 6.40 -4.05
N ALA A 24 -4.94 6.26 -3.20
CA ALA A 24 -6.31 6.61 -3.56
C ALA A 24 -6.43 8.10 -3.93
N VAL A 25 -5.82 9.00 -3.15
CA VAL A 25 -5.80 10.44 -3.47
C VAL A 25 -5.09 10.70 -4.80
N ALA A 26 -3.95 10.06 -5.05
CA ALA A 26 -3.25 10.19 -6.33
C ALA A 26 -4.08 9.70 -7.52
N LEU A 27 -4.84 8.61 -7.35
CA LEU A 27 -5.73 8.08 -8.37
C LEU A 27 -6.88 9.07 -8.67
N PHE A 28 -7.52 9.63 -7.64
CA PHE A 28 -8.55 10.66 -7.84
C PHE A 28 -7.99 11.94 -8.49
N ALA A 29 -6.73 12.27 -8.24
CA ALA A 29 -6.02 13.37 -8.90
C ALA A 29 -5.55 13.04 -10.34
N GLY A 30 -5.99 11.92 -10.92
CA GLY A 30 -5.68 11.54 -12.30
C GLY A 30 -4.44 10.65 -12.45
N GLY A 31 -4.04 9.94 -11.39
CA GLY A 31 -2.88 9.04 -11.40
C GLY A 31 -1.53 9.74 -11.22
N VAL A 32 -1.55 11.03 -10.86
CA VAL A 32 -0.35 11.83 -10.59
C VAL A 32 -0.08 11.85 -9.07
N PRO A 33 1.16 11.59 -8.61
CA PRO A 33 1.52 11.73 -7.21
C PRO A 33 1.16 13.12 -6.67
N ALA A 34 0.35 13.17 -5.60
CA ALA A 34 -0.21 14.42 -5.07
C ALA A 34 0.87 15.46 -4.68
N LEU A 35 2.05 14.99 -4.28
CA LEU A 35 3.21 15.83 -3.92
C LEU A 35 3.70 16.73 -5.07
N TYR A 36 3.49 16.33 -6.33
CA TYR A 36 3.86 17.15 -7.48
C TYR A 36 3.00 18.41 -7.63
N PHE A 37 1.80 18.45 -7.04
CA PHE A 37 0.99 19.67 -7.02
C PHE A 37 1.43 20.66 -5.94
N LEU A 38 2.12 20.20 -4.88
CA LEU A 38 2.55 21.05 -3.76
C LEU A 38 3.90 21.73 -3.99
N PHE A 39 4.73 21.19 -4.89
CA PHE A 39 6.08 21.70 -5.14
C PHE A 39 6.39 21.79 -6.65
N PRO A 40 5.87 22.82 -7.34
CA PRO A 40 5.99 22.95 -8.79
C PRO A 40 7.36 23.43 -9.30
N THR A 41 8.39 23.50 -8.46
CA THR A 41 9.73 24.01 -8.84
C THR A 41 10.69 22.88 -9.26
N ALA A 42 11.50 23.11 -10.31
CA ALA A 42 12.40 22.11 -10.90
C ALA A 42 13.37 21.45 -9.89
N GLN A 43 13.88 22.20 -8.92
CA GLN A 43 14.76 21.68 -7.87
C GLN A 43 13.99 20.86 -6.82
N GLY A 44 12.73 21.24 -6.52
CA GLY A 44 11.84 20.45 -5.68
C GLY A 44 11.51 19.09 -6.29
N PHE A 45 11.32 19.04 -7.62
CA PHE A 45 10.99 17.81 -8.34
C PHE A 45 12.05 16.70 -8.18
N GLY A 46 13.34 17.01 -8.28
CA GLY A 46 14.41 15.99 -8.22
C GLY A 46 14.53 15.32 -6.84
N PHE A 47 14.47 16.11 -5.77
CA PHE A 47 14.50 15.59 -4.40
C PHE A 47 13.22 14.79 -4.08
N LEU A 48 12.05 15.33 -4.44
CA LEU A 48 10.77 14.67 -4.22
C LEU A 48 10.64 13.37 -5.02
N ALA A 49 11.15 13.34 -6.26
CA ALA A 49 11.18 12.12 -7.06
C ALA A 49 12.01 11.03 -6.37
N THR A 50 13.17 11.36 -5.81
CA THR A 50 13.98 10.41 -5.05
C THR A 50 13.25 9.87 -3.82
N LEU A 51 12.64 10.75 -3.01
CA LEU A 51 11.86 10.33 -1.84
C LEU A 51 10.66 9.46 -2.21
N LEU A 52 9.98 9.80 -3.32
CA LEU A 52 8.84 9.06 -3.81
C LEU A 52 9.26 7.66 -4.30
N THR A 53 10.36 7.57 -5.05
CA THR A 53 10.95 6.30 -5.48
C THR A 53 11.32 5.42 -4.28
N LEU A 54 11.98 5.98 -3.27
CA LEU A 54 12.30 5.26 -2.04
C LEU A 54 11.03 4.79 -1.31
N SER A 55 9.98 5.63 -1.28
CA SER A 55 8.69 5.31 -0.67
C SER A 55 7.97 4.18 -1.42
N TRP A 56 8.08 4.16 -2.75
CA TRP A 56 7.56 3.08 -3.60
C TRP A 56 8.29 1.77 -3.36
N ILE A 57 9.63 1.78 -3.32
CA ILE A 57 10.44 0.60 -2.99
C ILE A 57 10.08 0.08 -1.59
N ALA A 58 10.02 0.96 -0.58
CA ALA A 58 9.63 0.60 0.78
C ALA A 58 8.24 -0.03 0.85
N SER A 59 7.29 0.48 0.05
CA SER A 59 5.95 -0.09 -0.09
C SER A 59 5.96 -1.52 -0.63
N GLY A 60 6.81 -1.80 -1.62
CA GLY A 60 7.01 -3.14 -2.16
C GLY A 60 7.59 -4.10 -1.13
N VAL A 61 8.66 -3.68 -0.44
CA VAL A 61 9.31 -4.48 0.59
C VAL A 61 8.36 -4.78 1.76
N ALA A 62 7.63 -3.78 2.25
CA ALA A 62 6.64 -3.95 3.31
C ALA A 62 5.54 -4.95 2.89
N SER A 63 5.05 -4.85 1.66
CA SER A 63 3.99 -5.72 1.13
C SER A 63 4.45 -7.16 0.95
N ALA A 64 5.65 -7.36 0.39
CA ALA A 64 6.26 -8.69 0.27
C ALA A 64 6.52 -9.32 1.64
N PHE A 65 7.00 -8.53 2.60
CA PHE A 65 7.18 -8.98 3.98
C PHE A 65 5.86 -9.40 4.63
N LEU A 66 4.80 -8.59 4.53
CA LEU A 66 3.48 -8.94 5.06
C LEU A 66 2.92 -10.20 4.40
N ALA A 67 3.04 -10.35 3.08
CA ALA A 67 2.61 -11.55 2.36
C ALA A 67 3.37 -12.80 2.84
N TYR A 68 4.69 -12.69 3.03
CA TYR A 68 5.51 -13.76 3.61
C TYR A 68 5.06 -14.13 5.02
N ARG A 69 4.81 -13.14 5.89
CA ARG A 69 4.37 -13.35 7.27
C ARG A 69 2.99 -13.99 7.31
N TRP A 70 2.07 -13.57 6.44
CA TRP A 70 0.75 -14.18 6.28
C TRP A 70 0.84 -15.66 5.90
N LEU A 71 1.68 -16.01 4.93
CA LEU A 71 1.91 -17.40 4.52
C LEU A 71 2.51 -18.25 5.66
N LYS A 72 3.53 -17.73 6.35
CA LYS A 72 4.16 -18.39 7.51
C LYS A 72 3.23 -18.51 8.71
N GLY A 73 2.29 -17.57 8.88
CA GLY A 73 1.34 -17.50 10.00
C GLY A 73 0.06 -18.31 9.80
N GLY A 74 0.04 -19.28 8.88
CA GLY A 74 -1.14 -20.13 8.66
C GLY A 74 -2.27 -19.46 7.88
N ARG A 75 -1.95 -18.39 7.13
CA ARG A 75 -2.89 -17.61 6.32
C ARG A 75 -4.01 -16.96 7.12
N SER A 76 -3.73 -16.63 8.38
CA SER A 76 -4.63 -15.90 9.27
C SER A 76 -4.29 -14.41 9.24
N LEU A 77 -5.31 -13.56 9.29
CA LEU A 77 -5.18 -12.12 9.48
C LEU A 77 -5.95 -11.74 10.72
N PHE A 78 -5.34 -10.94 11.58
CA PHE A 78 -5.98 -10.44 12.80
C PHE A 78 -6.49 -11.57 13.71
N GLY A 79 -5.83 -12.74 13.67
CA GLY A 79 -6.20 -13.93 14.44
C GLY A 79 -7.34 -14.78 13.84
N LYS A 80 -7.89 -14.43 12.67
CA LYS A 80 -8.99 -15.15 12.02
C LYS A 80 -8.79 -15.31 10.51
N LYS A 81 -9.55 -16.22 9.90
CA LYS A 81 -9.63 -16.38 8.44
C LYS A 81 -10.94 -15.74 7.95
N ASN A 82 -10.92 -14.44 7.72
CA ASN A 82 -12.06 -13.69 7.20
C ASN A 82 -11.79 -13.32 5.74
N GLU A 83 -12.74 -13.62 4.85
CA GLU A 83 -12.59 -13.42 3.41
C GLU A 83 -12.52 -11.94 3.00
N LEU A 84 -13.26 -11.06 3.67
CA LEU A 84 -13.21 -9.62 3.41
C LEU A 84 -11.86 -9.03 3.82
N ASP A 85 -11.35 -9.44 4.99
CA ASP A 85 -10.02 -9.02 5.44
C ASP A 85 -8.94 -9.54 4.50
N LEU A 86 -9.09 -10.78 4.00
CA LEU A 86 -8.17 -11.36 3.03
C LEU A 86 -8.20 -10.61 1.69
N CYS A 87 -9.39 -10.30 1.16
CA CYS A 87 -9.51 -9.56 -0.10
C CYS A 87 -8.84 -8.19 0.01
N ALA A 88 -9.17 -7.42 1.05
CA ALA A 88 -8.57 -6.12 1.31
C ALA A 88 -7.05 -6.21 1.50
N PHE A 89 -6.58 -7.26 2.20
CA PHE A 89 -5.16 -7.52 2.39
C PHE A 89 -4.44 -7.80 1.06
N LEU A 90 -5.03 -8.62 0.18
CA LEU A 90 -4.46 -8.91 -1.14
C LEU A 90 -4.42 -7.66 -2.02
N VAL A 91 -5.45 -6.82 -2.00
CA VAL A 91 -5.43 -5.50 -2.66
C VAL A 91 -4.25 -4.68 -2.15
N SER A 92 -4.05 -4.62 -0.83
CA SER A 92 -2.93 -3.90 -0.22
C SER A 92 -1.57 -4.46 -0.67
N VAL A 93 -1.40 -5.79 -0.60
CA VAL A 93 -0.15 -6.46 -0.98
C VAL A 93 0.17 -6.27 -2.46
N VAL A 94 -0.77 -6.59 -3.36
CA VAL A 94 -0.55 -6.54 -4.81
C VAL A 94 -0.22 -5.12 -5.25
N SER A 95 -0.97 -4.13 -4.78
CA SER A 95 -0.72 -2.73 -5.14
C SER A 95 0.61 -2.23 -4.58
N GLY A 96 1.03 -2.66 -3.39
CA GLY A 96 2.30 -2.27 -2.80
C GLY A 96 3.49 -2.91 -3.50
N VAL A 97 3.40 -4.20 -3.85
CA VAL A 97 4.40 -4.89 -4.69
C VAL A 97 4.52 -4.22 -6.06
N ASN A 98 3.39 -3.88 -6.71
CA ASN A 98 3.40 -3.12 -7.96
C ASN A 98 4.17 -1.80 -7.82
N LEU A 99 3.93 -1.03 -6.75
CA LEU A 99 4.71 0.19 -6.47
C LEU A 99 6.19 -0.08 -6.27
N GLY A 100 6.57 -1.17 -5.59
CA GLY A 100 7.97 -1.57 -5.48
C GLY A 100 8.63 -1.78 -6.85
N ILE A 101 7.92 -2.44 -7.77
CA ILE A 101 8.38 -2.63 -9.16
C ILE A 101 8.50 -1.28 -9.88
N VAL A 102 7.54 -0.36 -9.69
CA VAL A 102 7.62 1.01 -10.23
C VAL A 102 8.85 1.74 -9.73
N GLY A 103 9.14 1.66 -8.42
CA GLY A 103 10.31 2.31 -7.84
C GLY A 103 11.65 1.77 -8.37
N LEU A 104 11.72 0.48 -8.70
CA LEU A 104 12.94 -0.14 -9.25
C LEU A 104 13.09 0.05 -10.76
N GLY A 105 12.00 -0.10 -11.51
CA GLY A 105 12.03 -0.16 -12.98
C GLY A 105 11.43 1.06 -13.68
N GLY A 106 10.93 2.05 -12.94
CA GLY A 106 10.27 3.26 -13.47
C GLY A 106 8.93 3.02 -14.16
N ARG A 107 8.48 1.76 -14.30
CA ARG A 107 7.29 1.39 -15.08
C ARG A 107 6.15 0.92 -14.18
N ASN A 108 5.02 1.61 -14.24
CA ASN A 108 3.80 1.23 -13.53
C ASN A 108 2.94 0.28 -14.37
N ILE A 109 2.97 -1.01 -14.04
CA ILE A 109 2.24 -2.06 -14.78
C ILE A 109 0.74 -1.77 -14.81
N GLY A 110 0.15 -1.39 -13.67
CA GLY A 110 -1.29 -1.09 -13.59
C GLY A 110 -1.71 0.04 -14.53
N MET A 111 -0.92 1.11 -14.60
CA MET A 111 -1.18 2.22 -15.52
C MET A 111 -0.95 1.85 -16.99
N THR A 112 -0.07 0.89 -17.28
CA THR A 112 0.13 0.43 -18.68
C THR A 112 -1.04 -0.39 -19.22
N ILE A 113 -1.86 -0.98 -18.35
CA ILE A 113 -3.05 -1.75 -18.76
C ILE A 113 -4.22 -0.81 -19.08
N SER A 114 -4.50 0.14 -18.18
CA SER A 114 -5.55 1.14 -18.39
C SER A 114 -5.23 2.43 -17.63
N SER A 115 -5.29 3.56 -18.34
CA SER A 115 -5.05 4.91 -17.81
C SER A 115 -6.23 5.84 -18.08
N ASN A 116 -7.43 5.37 -17.73
CA ASN A 116 -8.67 6.13 -17.86
C ASN A 116 -9.16 6.60 -16.46
N ARG A 117 -9.75 7.80 -16.39
CA ARG A 117 -10.22 8.43 -15.13
C ARG A 117 -11.26 7.61 -14.37
N ILE A 118 -12.17 6.92 -15.06
CA ILE A 118 -13.17 6.02 -14.47
C ILE A 118 -12.47 4.86 -13.76
N VAL A 119 -11.48 4.24 -14.41
CA VAL A 119 -10.70 3.15 -13.79
C VAL A 119 -9.97 3.67 -12.54
N PHE A 120 -9.36 4.84 -12.60
CA PHE A 120 -8.73 5.44 -11.43
C PHE A 120 -9.71 5.71 -10.29
N ALA A 121 -10.91 6.21 -10.59
CA ALA A 121 -11.94 6.43 -9.59
C ALA A 121 -12.38 5.12 -8.91
N VAL A 122 -12.63 4.07 -9.71
CA VAL A 122 -13.01 2.74 -9.19
C VAL A 122 -11.91 2.15 -8.31
N VAL A 123 -10.66 2.15 -8.78
CA VAL A 123 -9.52 1.62 -8.01
C VAL A 123 -9.28 2.46 -6.75
N GLY A 124 -9.45 3.79 -6.81
CA GLY A 124 -9.35 4.67 -5.66
C GLY A 124 -10.37 4.33 -4.57
N VAL A 125 -11.62 4.06 -4.93
CA VAL A 125 -12.66 3.60 -3.99
C VAL A 125 -12.30 2.24 -3.40
N ILE A 126 -11.81 1.30 -4.20
CA ILE A 126 -11.36 -0.02 -3.72
C ILE A 126 -10.22 0.13 -2.70
N TYR A 127 -9.28 1.04 -2.91
CA TYR A 127 -8.18 1.29 -1.98
C TYR A 127 -8.67 1.88 -0.65
N LEU A 128 -9.59 2.85 -0.69
CA LEU A 128 -10.20 3.41 0.52
C LEU A 128 -10.99 2.36 1.31
N TRP A 129 -11.80 1.56 0.62
CA TRP A 129 -12.55 0.46 1.25
C TRP A 129 -11.60 -0.56 1.89
N SER A 130 -10.53 -0.94 1.18
CA SER A 130 -9.54 -1.90 1.68
C SER A 130 -8.86 -1.39 2.95
N ALA A 131 -8.41 -0.13 2.94
CA ALA A 131 -7.81 0.49 4.12
C ALA A 131 -8.80 0.56 5.29
N TRP A 132 -10.05 0.95 5.03
CA TRP A 132 -11.07 1.00 6.10
C TRP A 132 -11.34 -0.39 6.71
N GLN A 133 -11.51 -1.41 5.89
CA GLN A 133 -11.76 -2.78 6.35
C GLN A 133 -10.59 -3.32 7.19
N LEU A 134 -9.36 -3.14 6.69
CA LEU A 134 -8.14 -3.57 7.38
C LEU A 134 -7.95 -2.82 8.70
N TRP A 135 -8.12 -1.50 8.72
CA TRP A 135 -8.05 -0.70 9.93
C TRP A 135 -9.09 -1.13 10.99
N LYS A 136 -10.33 -1.36 10.56
CA LYS A 136 -11.43 -1.80 11.44
C LYS A 136 -11.10 -3.14 12.10
N SER A 137 -10.70 -4.14 11.31
CA SER A 137 -10.35 -5.47 11.82
C SER A 137 -9.09 -5.47 12.66
N TRP A 138 -8.08 -4.65 12.30
CA TRP A 138 -6.86 -4.48 13.08
C TRP A 138 -7.11 -3.83 14.45
N LYS A 139 -8.01 -2.85 14.52
CA LYS A 139 -8.41 -2.25 15.80
C LYS A 139 -9.12 -3.26 16.69
N ALA A 140 -10.02 -4.07 16.11
CA ALA A 140 -10.76 -5.11 16.82
C ALA A 140 -9.85 -6.24 17.35
N SER A 141 -8.72 -6.52 16.69
CA SER A 141 -7.77 -7.58 17.12
C SER A 141 -6.77 -7.16 18.20
N GLY A 142 -6.95 -5.98 18.81
CA GLY A 142 -5.97 -5.42 19.74
C GLY A 142 -4.65 -5.04 19.05
N LYS A 143 -4.72 -4.66 17.76
CA LYS A 143 -3.59 -4.25 16.92
C LYS A 143 -2.57 -5.36 16.62
N LYS A 144 -2.98 -6.63 16.67
CA LYS A 144 -2.19 -7.76 16.18
C LYS A 144 -2.52 -8.03 14.72
N VAL A 145 -1.49 -8.13 13.87
CA VAL A 145 -1.64 -8.33 12.41
C VAL A 145 -1.73 -9.82 12.06
N PHE A 146 -0.86 -10.64 12.67
CA PHE A 146 -0.80 -12.09 12.52
C PHE A 146 -0.90 -12.75 13.90
#